data_AF-A0A6A7N2T7-F1
#
_entry.id   AF-A0A6A7N2T7-F1
#
_cell.length_a   1.000
_cell.length_b   1.000
_cell.length_c   1.000
_cell.angle_alpha   90.00
_cell.angle_beta   90.00
_cell.angle_gamma   90.00
#
_symmetry.space_group_name_H-M   'P 1'
#
loop_
_entity.id
_entity.type
_entity.pdbx_description
1 polymer ?
#
loop_
_entity_poly.entity_id
_entity_poly.type
_entity_poly.pdbx_seq_one_letter_code
_entity_poly.pdbx_strand_id
1 'polypeptide(L)'
;MSAAPLRVAVLGTTSSGKSTLAAALAEHYQTLWVPEYLREFVDTEERVPVAEDQFHIAATQRDREDAAAPRAHQYLFCDTAPLMTLVYGRHYFGGFDQQLGALAASHRQDYAITLVTAPDIPWVEEGLHRESEEVSVIIDRMLLDELAARGIPYLLVSGDPAERLSQVERHLR
;
A
#
# COMPACT_ATOMS: atom_id res chain seq x y z
N MET A 1 6.56 -12.62 26.21
CA MET A 1 6.93 -11.92 24.97
C MET A 1 5.74 -12.05 24.03
N SER A 2 5.15 -10.94 23.59
CA SER A 2 4.10 -11.00 22.56
C SER A 2 4.73 -11.48 21.25
N ALA A 3 4.02 -12.30 20.48
CA ALA A 3 4.44 -12.64 19.13
C ALA A 3 4.52 -11.38 18.25
N ALA A 4 5.38 -11.39 17.23
CA ALA A 4 5.44 -10.31 16.26
C ALA A 4 4.07 -10.13 15.57
N PRO A 5 3.64 -8.89 15.26
CA PRO A 5 2.35 -8.66 14.62
C PRO A 5 2.35 -9.22 13.20
N LEU A 6 1.18 -9.64 12.74
CA LEU A 6 0.94 -9.95 11.35
C LEU A 6 0.83 -8.65 10.56
N ARG A 7 1.74 -8.41 9.61
CA ARG A 7 1.65 -7.26 8.71
C ARG A 7 0.56 -7.49 7.67
N VAL A 8 -0.28 -6.49 7.49
CA VAL A 8 -1.37 -6.46 6.51
C VAL A 8 -1.09 -5.32 5.53
N ALA A 9 -0.75 -5.65 4.30
CA ALA A 9 -0.56 -4.65 3.24
C ALA A 9 -1.91 -4.18 2.72
N VAL A 10 -2.10 -2.86 2.63
CA VAL A 10 -3.25 -2.22 1.98
C VAL A 10 -2.76 -1.61 0.67
N LEU A 11 -3.16 -2.22 -0.45
CA LEU A 11 -2.76 -1.86 -1.80
C LEU A 11 -3.93 -1.27 -2.57
N GLY A 12 -3.62 -0.48 -3.61
CA GLY A 12 -4.61 0.20 -4.43
C GLY A 12 -4.09 1.54 -4.93
N THR A 13 -4.80 2.11 -5.89
CA THR A 13 -4.42 3.38 -6.54
C THR A 13 -4.62 4.58 -5.62
N THR A 14 -4.16 5.76 -6.04
CA THR A 14 -4.45 7.01 -5.32
C THR A 14 -5.96 7.21 -5.21
N SER A 15 -6.40 7.71 -4.05
CA SER A 15 -7.82 7.95 -3.74
C SER A 15 -8.74 6.72 -3.72
N SER A 16 -8.23 5.48 -3.75
CA SER A 16 -9.03 4.24 -3.64
C SER A 16 -9.46 3.87 -2.20
N GLY A 17 -9.21 4.74 -1.22
CA GLY A 17 -9.62 4.56 0.19
C GLY A 17 -8.64 3.78 1.06
N LYS A 18 -7.40 3.56 0.62
CA LYS A 18 -6.35 2.84 1.38
C LYS A 18 -6.13 3.40 2.78
N SER A 19 -5.77 4.68 2.87
CA SER A 19 -5.42 5.34 4.14
C SER A 19 -6.59 5.31 5.12
N THR A 20 -7.81 5.57 4.62
CA THR A 20 -9.05 5.48 5.40
C THR A 20 -9.26 4.08 5.96
N LEU A 21 -9.09 3.04 5.14
CA LEU A 21 -9.25 1.66 5.57
C LEU A 21 -8.16 1.25 6.58
N ALA A 22 -6.89 1.57 6.32
CA ALA A 22 -5.78 1.23 7.20
C ALA A 22 -5.93 1.88 8.59
N ALA A 23 -6.31 3.16 8.63
CA ALA A 23 -6.58 3.88 9.87
C ALA A 23 -7.77 3.29 10.63
N ALA A 24 -8.89 3.02 9.94
CA ALA A 24 -10.09 2.44 10.55
C ALA A 24 -9.83 1.03 11.12
N LEU A 25 -9.04 0.21 10.43
CA LEU A 25 -8.62 -1.10 10.91
C LEU A 25 -7.73 -1.00 12.15
N ALA A 26 -6.76 -0.08 12.15
CA ALA A 26 -5.91 0.14 13.32
C ALA A 26 -6.71 0.59 14.54
N GLU A 27 -7.69 1.47 14.37
CA GLU A 27 -8.62 1.88 15.43
C GLU A 27 -9.45 0.69 15.94
N HIS A 28 -10.07 -0.07 15.03
CA HIS A 28 -10.93 -1.21 15.37
C HIS A 28 -10.17 -2.30 16.15
N TYR A 29 -8.96 -2.65 15.71
CA TYR A 29 -8.12 -3.68 16.35
C TYR A 29 -7.24 -3.12 17.48
N GLN A 30 -7.38 -1.84 17.82
CA GLN A 30 -6.59 -1.14 18.84
C GLN A 30 -5.07 -1.35 18.67
N THR A 31 -4.61 -1.19 17.43
CA THR A 31 -3.22 -1.38 17.02
C THR A 31 -2.72 -0.18 16.20
N LEU A 32 -1.61 -0.33 15.49
CA LEU A 32 -0.98 0.70 14.69
C LEU A 32 -1.22 0.48 13.19
N TRP A 33 -1.11 1.59 12.45
CA TRP A 33 -0.91 1.57 11.01
C TRP A 33 0.29 2.44 10.63
N VAL A 34 0.83 2.20 9.45
CA VAL A 34 1.91 3.00 8.84
C VAL A 34 1.35 3.74 7.64
N PRO A 35 1.35 5.09 7.64
CA PRO A 35 0.94 5.90 6.50
C PRO A 35 1.91 5.87 5.33
N GLU A 36 1.41 6.21 4.14
CA GLU A 36 2.17 6.18 2.90
C GLU A 36 3.26 7.25 2.88
N TYR A 37 4.52 6.82 2.88
CA TYR A 37 5.66 7.76 2.89
C TYR A 37 5.73 8.64 1.65
N LEU A 38 5.28 8.16 0.49
CA LEU A 38 5.28 8.94 -0.75
C LEU A 38 4.55 10.28 -0.60
N ARG A 39 3.47 10.34 0.19
CA ARG A 39 2.74 11.59 0.45
C ARG A 39 3.60 12.60 1.19
N GLU A 40 4.23 12.15 2.27
CA GLU A 40 5.16 12.98 3.04
C GLU A 40 6.37 13.42 2.21
N PHE A 41 6.88 12.55 1.34
CA PHE A 41 7.95 12.90 0.41
C PHE A 41 7.54 14.06 -0.51
N VAL A 42 6.36 13.98 -1.14
CA VAL A 42 5.87 15.04 -2.03
C VAL A 42 5.66 16.35 -1.28
N ASP A 43 5.11 16.29 -0.07
CA ASP A 43 4.89 17.47 0.77
C ASP A 43 6.20 18.11 1.24
N THR A 44 7.21 17.30 1.57
CA THR A 44 8.50 17.77 2.10
C THR A 44 9.42 18.30 1.00
N GLU A 45 9.48 17.60 -0.13
CA GLU A 45 10.35 17.94 -1.26
C GLU A 45 9.68 18.95 -2.21
N GLU A 46 8.41 19.26 -2.00
CA GLU A 46 7.57 20.14 -2.83
C GLU A 46 7.61 19.77 -4.33
N ARG A 47 7.78 18.47 -4.61
CA ARG A 47 7.86 17.94 -5.97
C ARG A 47 7.36 16.51 -6.05
N VAL A 48 6.99 16.15 -7.26
CA VAL A 48 6.69 14.79 -7.68
C VAL A 48 7.97 13.95 -7.79
N PRO A 49 7.96 12.65 -7.41
CA PRO A 49 9.14 11.80 -7.51
C PRO A 49 9.66 11.62 -8.93
N VAL A 50 10.97 11.37 -9.03
CA VAL A 50 11.65 10.88 -10.23
C VAL A 50 12.08 9.43 -10.05
N ALA A 51 12.66 8.83 -11.09
CA ALA A 51 13.08 7.44 -11.08
C ALA A 51 14.08 7.12 -9.95
N GLU A 52 14.98 8.05 -9.65
CA GLU A 52 16.04 7.91 -8.65
C GLU A 52 15.49 7.90 -7.21
N ASP A 53 14.29 8.44 -6.98
CA ASP A 53 13.68 8.47 -5.65
C ASP A 53 13.00 7.14 -5.26
N GLN A 54 12.70 6.28 -6.25
CA GLN A 54 11.79 5.15 -6.04
C GLN A 54 12.29 4.16 -4.98
N PHE A 55 13.59 3.83 -5.01
CA PHE A 55 14.18 2.94 -4.00
C PHE A 55 14.14 3.58 -2.61
N HIS A 56 14.50 4.85 -2.48
CA HIS A 56 14.45 5.58 -1.21
C HIS A 56 13.05 5.59 -0.60
N ILE A 57 12.03 5.87 -1.44
CA ILE A 57 10.63 5.89 -1.00
C ILE A 57 10.20 4.51 -0.50
N ALA A 58 10.48 3.44 -1.26
CA ALA A 58 10.11 2.08 -0.89
C ALA A 58 10.87 1.57 0.35
N ALA A 59 12.17 1.85 0.45
CA ALA A 59 12.99 1.47 1.60
C ALA A 59 12.52 2.19 2.87
N THR A 60 12.24 3.49 2.78
CA THR A 60 11.73 4.27 3.92
C THR A 60 10.36 3.78 4.38
N GLN A 61 9.47 3.39 3.45
CA GLN A 61 8.21 2.75 3.81
C GLN A 61 8.46 1.48 4.65
N ARG A 62 9.35 0.60 4.18
CA ARG A 62 9.70 -0.64 4.90
C ARG A 62 10.30 -0.37 6.28
N ASP A 63 11.22 0.58 6.37
CA ASP A 63 11.86 0.96 7.64
C ASP A 63 10.83 1.45 8.67
N ARG A 64 9.80 2.19 8.23
CA ARG A 64 8.70 2.64 9.09
C ARG A 64 7.83 1.47 9.58
N GLU A 65 7.59 0.48 8.73
CA GLU A 65 6.90 -0.76 9.11
C GLU A 65 7.70 -1.58 10.12
N ASP A 66 9.01 -1.68 9.94
CA ASP A 66 9.91 -2.33 10.89
C ASP A 66 9.95 -1.59 12.24
N ALA A 67 9.97 -0.25 12.22
CA ALA A 67 9.94 0.55 13.44
C ALA A 67 8.56 0.54 14.16
N ALA A 68 7.47 0.31 13.45
CA ALA A 68 6.14 0.22 14.02
C ALA A 68 5.82 -1.18 14.59
N ALA A 69 6.35 -2.24 13.98
CA ALA A 69 6.01 -3.61 14.34
C ALA A 69 6.20 -3.98 15.83
N PRO A 70 7.29 -3.58 16.53
CA PRO A 70 7.45 -3.90 17.96
C PRO A 70 6.41 -3.27 18.88
N ARG A 71 5.69 -2.25 18.40
CA ARG A 71 4.68 -1.49 19.15
C ARG A 71 3.25 -1.86 18.79
N ALA A 72 3.04 -2.63 17.72
CA ALA A 72 1.74 -3.04 17.25
C ALA A 72 1.24 -4.30 17.98
N HIS A 73 -0.07 -4.44 18.08
CA HIS A 73 -0.73 -5.56 18.76
C HIS A 73 -1.48 -6.41 17.73
N GLN A 74 -1.12 -7.70 17.63
CA GLN A 74 -1.66 -8.71 16.69
C GLN A 74 -1.49 -8.39 15.19
N TYR A 75 -1.85 -7.19 14.75
CA TYR A 75 -1.79 -6.73 13.36
C TYR A 75 -1.02 -5.42 13.25
N LEU A 76 -0.36 -5.21 12.11
CA LEU A 76 0.16 -3.90 11.69
C LEU A 76 -0.35 -3.61 10.28
N PHE A 77 -1.17 -2.58 10.12
CA PHE A 77 -1.76 -2.21 8.82
C PHE A 77 -0.83 -1.24 8.08
N CYS A 78 -0.44 -1.57 6.86
CA CYS A 78 0.57 -0.82 6.11
C CYS A 78 -0.06 -0.20 4.86
N ASP A 79 -0.21 1.12 4.87
CA ASP A 79 -0.53 1.93 3.69
C ASP A 79 0.77 2.57 3.21
N THR A 80 1.41 2.14 2.14
CA THR A 80 1.16 0.96 1.32
C THR A 80 2.33 -0.02 1.47
N ALA A 81 2.70 -0.75 0.41
CA ALA A 81 3.86 -1.64 0.37
C ALA A 81 4.83 -1.26 -0.77
N PRO A 82 6.13 -1.67 -0.70
CA PRO A 82 7.10 -1.50 -1.78
C PRO A 82 6.64 -1.99 -3.16
N LEU A 83 5.71 -2.96 -3.18
CA LEU A 83 5.09 -3.45 -4.41
C LEU A 83 4.37 -2.33 -5.20
N MET A 84 3.68 -1.40 -4.53
CA MET A 84 3.05 -0.27 -5.20
C MET A 84 4.08 0.66 -5.83
N THR A 85 5.17 0.96 -5.13
CA THR A 85 6.26 1.79 -5.68
C THR A 85 6.86 1.15 -6.92
N LEU A 86 7.02 -0.17 -6.96
CA LEU A 86 7.44 -0.89 -8.17
C LEU A 86 6.43 -0.72 -9.32
N VAL A 87 5.13 -0.90 -9.06
CA VAL A 87 4.07 -0.79 -10.09
C VAL A 87 4.05 0.62 -10.68
N TYR A 88 4.03 1.67 -9.84
CA TYR A 88 4.10 3.05 -10.30
C TYR A 88 5.41 3.39 -11.00
N GLY A 89 6.54 2.89 -10.48
CA GLY A 89 7.85 3.10 -11.09
C GLY A 89 7.94 2.54 -12.52
N ARG A 90 7.35 1.36 -12.76
CA ARG A 90 7.24 0.78 -14.12
C ARG A 90 6.38 1.64 -15.04
N HIS A 91 5.25 2.15 -14.56
CA HIS A 91 4.37 2.99 -15.36
C HIS A 91 5.04 4.30 -15.77
N TYR A 92 5.63 5.02 -14.82
CA TYR A 92 6.16 6.36 -15.07
C TYR A 92 7.57 6.40 -15.64
N PHE A 93 8.41 5.40 -15.35
CA PHE A 93 9.83 5.46 -15.69
C PHE A 93 10.31 4.33 -16.59
N GLY A 94 9.49 3.29 -16.81
CA GLY A 94 9.80 2.15 -17.69
C GLY A 94 11.02 1.31 -17.29
N GLY A 95 11.71 1.67 -16.21
CA GLY A 95 12.98 1.08 -15.77
C GLY A 95 12.83 0.02 -14.69
N PHE A 96 13.90 -0.76 -14.50
CA PHE A 96 14.02 -1.76 -13.44
C PHE A 96 15.17 -1.37 -12.52
N ASP A 97 14.82 -0.89 -11.32
CA ASP A 97 15.76 -0.78 -10.21
C ASP A 97 15.82 -2.15 -9.52
N GLN A 98 17.02 -2.75 -9.47
CA GLN A 98 17.23 -4.08 -8.89
C GLN A 98 16.93 -4.13 -7.40
N GLN A 99 17.24 -3.06 -6.66
CA GLN A 99 17.04 -2.99 -5.22
C GLN A 99 15.55 -2.85 -4.90
N LEU A 100 14.82 -2.01 -5.64
CA LEU A 100 13.36 -1.92 -5.55
C LEU A 100 12.69 -3.25 -5.94
N GLY A 101 13.18 -3.89 -7.00
CA GLY A 101 12.71 -5.20 -7.44
C GLY A 101 12.84 -6.26 -6.33
N ALA A 102 13.95 -6.25 -5.60
CA ALA A 102 14.19 -7.15 -4.46
C ALA A 102 13.24 -6.86 -3.28
N LEU A 103 13.02 -5.59 -2.91
CA LEU A 103 12.07 -5.20 -1.87
C LEU A 103 10.63 -5.61 -2.22
N ALA A 104 10.22 -5.46 -3.48
CA ALA A 104 8.91 -5.92 -3.90
C ALA A 104 8.82 -7.46 -3.96
N ALA A 105 9.93 -8.17 -4.22
CA ALA A 105 9.98 -9.63 -4.27
C ALA A 105 9.81 -10.29 -2.90
N SER A 106 10.12 -9.60 -1.80
CA SER A 106 9.92 -10.10 -0.44
C SER A 106 8.48 -9.96 0.08
N HIS A 107 7.53 -9.47 -0.73
CA HIS A 107 6.17 -9.17 -0.30
C HIS A 107 5.47 -10.33 0.44
N ARG A 108 5.60 -11.58 -0.05
CA ARG A 108 4.95 -12.75 0.57
C ARG A 108 5.58 -13.16 1.90
N GLN A 109 6.83 -12.78 2.11
CA GLN A 109 7.56 -13.01 3.35
C GLN A 109 7.28 -11.91 4.36
N ASP A 110 7.09 -10.69 3.88
CA ASP A 110 6.94 -9.50 4.72
C ASP A 110 5.49 -9.27 5.19
N TYR A 111 4.50 -9.64 4.38
CA TYR A 111 3.08 -9.43 4.67
C TYR A 111 2.33 -10.75 4.75
N ALA A 112 1.64 -10.96 5.87
CA ALA A 112 0.79 -12.12 6.07
C ALA A 112 -0.48 -12.04 5.21
N ILE A 113 -0.98 -10.83 4.97
CA ILE A 113 -2.26 -10.56 4.31
C ILE A 113 -2.09 -9.38 3.35
N THR A 114 -2.69 -9.51 2.17
CA THR A 114 -2.76 -8.44 1.17
C THR A 114 -4.22 -8.07 0.94
N LEU A 115 -4.56 -6.81 1.17
CA LEU A 115 -5.84 -6.21 0.85
C LEU A 115 -5.65 -5.34 -0.40
N VAL A 116 -6.58 -5.41 -1.35
CA VAL A 116 -6.62 -4.52 -2.51
C VAL A 116 -7.92 -3.73 -2.47
N THR A 117 -7.83 -2.41 -2.40
CA THR A 117 -9.00 -1.53 -2.43
C THR A 117 -9.49 -1.35 -3.86
N ALA A 118 -10.76 -1.69 -4.10
CA ALA A 118 -11.38 -1.55 -5.42
C ALA A 118 -11.51 -0.07 -5.83
N PRO A 119 -11.42 0.24 -7.13
CA PRO A 119 -11.61 1.59 -7.68
C PRO A 119 -13.11 1.90 -7.86
N ASP A 120 -13.90 1.79 -6.81
CA ASP A 120 -15.35 2.05 -6.80
C ASP A 120 -15.74 3.35 -6.05
N ILE A 121 -14.73 4.10 -5.64
CA ILE A 121 -14.88 5.45 -5.08
C ILE A 121 -14.62 6.44 -6.22
N PRO A 122 -15.45 7.50 -6.38
CA PRO A 122 -15.19 8.55 -7.36
C PRO A 122 -13.78 9.11 -7.22
N TRP A 123 -13.07 9.19 -8.33
CA TRP A 123 -11.73 9.75 -8.33
C TRP A 123 -11.77 11.24 -7.97
N VAL A 124 -10.80 11.68 -7.16
CA VAL A 124 -10.67 13.08 -6.73
C VAL A 124 -9.24 13.53 -7.02
N GLU A 125 -9.12 14.72 -7.61
CA GLU A 125 -7.82 15.33 -7.88
C GLU A 125 -7.12 15.71 -6.56
N GLU A 126 -5.94 15.14 -6.34
CA GLU A 126 -5.13 15.39 -5.15
C GLU A 126 -3.91 16.25 -5.50
N GLY A 127 -4.04 17.58 -5.37
CA GLY A 127 -2.92 18.53 -5.31
C GLY A 127 -1.75 18.29 -6.27
N LEU A 128 -0.54 18.09 -5.72
CA LEU A 128 0.69 17.87 -6.49
C LEU A 128 0.86 16.42 -7.00
N HIS A 129 -0.13 15.54 -6.82
CA HIS A 129 -0.04 14.17 -7.31
C HIS A 129 -0.21 14.11 -8.83
N ARG A 130 0.60 13.30 -9.51
CA ARG A 130 0.60 13.17 -10.98
C ARG A 130 -0.58 12.36 -11.56
N GLU A 131 -1.37 11.73 -10.71
CA GLU A 131 -2.33 10.71 -11.15
C GLU A 131 -3.60 11.35 -11.72
N SER A 132 -4.09 10.82 -12.85
CA SER A 132 -5.43 11.10 -13.38
C SER A 132 -6.32 9.87 -13.19
N GLU A 133 -7.63 10.02 -13.42
CA GLU A 133 -8.58 8.89 -13.39
C GLU A 133 -8.16 7.77 -14.37
N GLU A 134 -7.70 8.12 -15.59
CA GLU A 134 -7.23 7.13 -16.57
C GLU A 134 -5.98 6.40 -16.10
N VAL A 135 -5.05 7.13 -15.45
CA VAL A 135 -3.84 6.52 -14.88
C VAL A 135 -4.21 5.57 -13.74
N SER A 136 -5.17 5.93 -12.89
CA SER A 136 -5.68 5.04 -11.83
C SER A 136 -6.18 3.71 -12.41
N VAL A 137 -6.97 3.74 -13.48
CA VAL A 137 -7.41 2.50 -14.15
C VAL A 137 -6.24 1.66 -14.68
N ILE A 138 -5.19 2.29 -15.19
CA ILE A 138 -3.98 1.59 -15.67
C ILE A 138 -3.22 0.96 -14.51
N ILE A 139 -2.99 1.72 -13.43
CA ILE A 139 -2.24 1.24 -12.27
C ILE A 139 -2.99 0.11 -11.56
N ASP A 140 -4.31 0.20 -11.43
CA ASP A 140 -5.13 -0.87 -10.86
C ASP A 140 -4.92 -2.19 -11.62
N ARG A 141 -5.01 -2.14 -12.95
CA ARG A 141 -4.73 -3.32 -13.80
C ARG A 141 -3.31 -3.84 -13.62
N MET A 142 -2.32 -2.95 -13.65
CA MET A 142 -0.92 -3.32 -13.47
C MET A 142 -0.66 -3.95 -12.09
N LEU A 143 -1.33 -3.49 -11.04
CA LEU A 143 -1.27 -4.09 -9.71
C LEU A 143 -1.84 -5.51 -9.72
N LEU A 144 -3.03 -5.70 -10.29
CA LEU A 144 -3.67 -7.02 -10.36
C LEU A 144 -2.84 -8.02 -11.18
N ASP A 145 -2.28 -7.57 -12.31
CA ASP A 145 -1.38 -8.37 -13.13
C ASP A 145 -0.10 -8.75 -12.38
N GLU A 146 0.47 -7.81 -11.61
CA GLU A 146 1.68 -8.07 -10.81
C GLU A 146 1.41 -9.04 -9.65
N LEU A 147 0.28 -8.90 -8.96
CA LEU A 147 -0.16 -9.82 -7.91
C LEU A 147 -0.36 -11.24 -8.49
N ALA A 148 -1.01 -11.34 -9.65
CA ALA A 148 -1.23 -12.61 -10.35
C ALA A 148 0.09 -13.24 -10.79
N ALA A 149 0.99 -12.47 -11.43
CA ALA A 149 2.29 -12.94 -11.90
C ALA A 149 3.18 -13.46 -10.76
N ARG A 150 3.06 -12.87 -9.56
CA ARG A 150 3.80 -13.28 -8.36
C ARG A 150 3.09 -14.35 -7.53
N GLY A 151 1.86 -14.73 -7.88
CA GLY A 151 1.04 -15.64 -7.09
C GLY A 151 0.79 -15.12 -5.67
N ILE A 152 0.59 -13.80 -5.52
CA ILE A 152 0.26 -13.17 -4.24
C ILE A 152 -1.26 -13.21 -4.07
N PRO A 153 -1.80 -13.98 -3.10
CA PRO A 153 -3.22 -13.96 -2.82
C PRO A 153 -3.60 -12.62 -2.18
N TYR A 154 -4.79 -12.12 -2.53
CA TYR A 154 -5.32 -10.89 -1.96
C TYR A 154 -6.82 -10.97 -1.72
N LEU A 155 -7.31 -10.15 -0.78
CA LEU A 155 -8.72 -9.87 -0.61
C LEU A 155 -9.04 -8.54 -1.32
N LEU A 156 -9.88 -8.58 -2.35
CA LEU A 156 -10.45 -7.38 -2.94
C LEU A 156 -11.52 -6.83 -1.97
N VAL A 157 -11.42 -5.54 -1.61
CA VAL A 157 -12.37 -4.85 -0.74
C VAL A 157 -13.03 -3.70 -1.48
N SER A 158 -14.35 -3.66 -1.45
CA SER A 158 -15.19 -2.71 -2.21
C SER A 158 -16.31 -2.16 -1.34
N GLY A 159 -16.98 -1.10 -1.79
CA GLY A 159 -18.12 -0.49 -1.11
C GLY A 159 -17.72 0.67 -0.20
N ASP A 160 -18.64 1.06 0.67
CA ASP A 160 -18.44 2.16 1.60
C ASP A 160 -17.44 1.80 2.74
N PRO A 161 -17.00 2.76 3.57
CA PRO A 161 -16.03 2.50 4.63
C PRO A 161 -16.46 1.39 5.62
N ALA A 162 -17.74 1.29 5.95
CA ALA A 162 -18.25 0.29 6.89
C ALA A 162 -18.29 -1.11 6.24
N GLU A 163 -18.68 -1.20 4.96
CA GLU A 163 -18.67 -2.43 4.18
C GLU A 163 -17.26 -2.99 4.00
N ARG A 164 -16.28 -2.12 3.71
CA ARG A 164 -14.87 -2.50 3.57
C ARG A 164 -14.30 -3.02 4.88
N LEU A 165 -14.55 -2.33 6.00
CA LEU A 165 -14.15 -2.79 7.33
C LEU A 165 -14.74 -4.17 7.64
N SER A 166 -16.04 -4.36 7.42
CA SER A 166 -16.73 -5.63 7.67
C SER A 166 -16.22 -6.80 6.81
N GLN A 167 -15.81 -6.54 5.57
CA GLN A 167 -15.17 -7.55 4.71
C GLN A 167 -13.83 -8.01 5.30
N VAL A 168 -12.98 -7.07 5.72
CA VAL A 168 -11.69 -7.39 6.33
C VAL A 168 -11.88 -8.12 7.65
N GLU A 169 -12.78 -7.66 8.52
CA GLU A 169 -13.08 -8.34 9.78
C GLU A 169 -13.48 -9.80 9.58
N ARG A 170 -14.29 -10.11 8.57
CA ARG A 170 -14.68 -11.50 8.26
C ARG A 170 -13.50 -12.36 7.77
N HIS A 171 -12.48 -11.73 7.19
CA HIS A 171 -11.28 -12.41 6.70
C HIS A 171 -10.22 -12.61 7.79
N LEU A 172 -10.13 -11.69 8.76
CA LEU A 172 -9.15 -11.73 9.86
C LEU A 172 -9.62 -12.55 11.09
N ARG A 173 -10.82 -13.14 11.04
CA ARG A 173 -11.40 -13.96 12.12
C ARG A 173 -10.84 -15.37 12.19
#